data_AF-A0A6N7IP91-F1
#
_entry.id   AF-A0A6N7IP91-F1
#
_cell.length_a   1.000
_cell.length_b   1.000
_cell.length_c   1.000
_cell.angle_alpha   90.00
_cell.angle_beta   90.00
_cell.angle_gamma   90.00
#
_symmetry.space_group_name_H-M   'P 1'
#
loop_
_entity.id
_entity.type
_entity.pdbx_description
1 polymer ?
#
loop_
_entity_poly.entity_id
_entity_poly.type
_entity_poly.pdbx_seq_one_letter_code
_entity_poly.pdbx_strand_id
1 'polypeptide(L)' 'MIGTPHLVNDLVVYPVSPRLAYVVERDCRIELTTTPESCTCCTFRFNFRHKPGFRCRHIAALRQVLGLP' A
#
# COMPACT_ATOMS: atom_id res chain seq x y z
N MET A 1 13.04 6.37 -12.16
CA MET A 1 13.78 6.43 -10.89
C MET A 1 13.07 5.50 -9.93
N ILE A 2 13.79 4.52 -9.38
CA ILE A 2 13.33 3.76 -8.20
C ILE A 2 13.14 4.82 -7.12
N GLY A 3 11.90 4.98 -6.67
CA GLY A 3 11.40 6.26 -6.14
C GLY A 3 11.91 6.53 -4.73
N THR A 4 12.22 7.79 -4.45
CA THR A 4 12.46 8.30 -3.10
C THR A 4 11.34 7.81 -2.17
N PRO A 5 11.67 7.28 -0.97
CA PRO A 5 10.64 6.85 -0.03
C PRO A 5 9.75 8.02 0.39
N HIS A 6 8.45 7.78 0.45
CA HIS A 6 7.45 8.75 0.87
C HIS A 6 6.88 8.35 2.23
N LEU A 7 6.88 9.28 3.18
CA LEU A 7 6.18 9.11 4.44
C LEU A 7 4.72 9.56 4.27
N VAL A 8 3.79 8.64 4.52
CA VAL A 8 2.34 8.90 4.51
C VAL A 8 1.78 8.44 5.85
N ASN A 9 1.42 9.39 6.71
CA ASN A 9 1.11 9.13 8.12
C ASN A 9 2.28 8.38 8.79
N ASP A 10 2.02 7.17 9.28
CA ASP A 10 2.93 6.23 9.92
C ASP A 10 3.41 5.10 8.99
N LEU A 11 3.12 5.20 7.68
CA LEU A 11 3.57 4.29 6.64
C LEU A 11 4.71 4.88 5.82
N VAL A 12 5.71 4.05 5.49
CA VAL A 12 6.75 4.40 4.51
C VAL A 12 6.48 3.66 3.21
N VAL A 13 6.32 4.39 2.12
CA VAL A 13 6.03 3.85 0.78
C VAL A 13 7.29 3.95 -0.07
N TYR A 14 7.73 2.81 -0.64
CA TYR A 14 8.86 2.67 -1.54
C TYR A 14 8.35 2.31 -2.95
N PRO A 15 8.19 3.28 -3.86
CA PRO A 15 7.74 3.00 -5.22
C PRO A 15 8.79 2.22 -6.00
N VAL A 16 8.40 1.06 -6.51
CA VAL A 16 9.25 0.18 -7.35
C VAL A 16 8.97 0.45 -8.83
N SER A 17 7.70 0.68 -9.18
CA SER A 17 7.24 0.99 -10.53
C SER A 17 5.99 1.87 -10.47
N PRO A 18 5.45 2.35 -11.61
CA PRO A 18 4.25 3.20 -11.64
C PRO A 18 3.00 2.58 -10.99
N ARG A 19 2.97 1.26 -10.77
CA ARG A 19 1.83 0.54 -10.17
C ARG A 19 2.21 -0.39 -9.02
N LEU A 20 3.46 -0.37 -8.58
CA LEU A 20 3.96 -1.28 -7.55
C LEU A 20 4.78 -0.51 -6.53
N ALA A 21 4.49 -0.74 -5.25
CA ALA A 21 5.31 -0.24 -4.17
C ALA A 21 5.42 -1.27 -3.04
N TYR A 22 6.50 -1.15 -2.30
CA TYR A 22 6.62 -1.76 -0.99
C TYR A 22 6.16 -0.77 0.07
N VAL A 23 5.28 -1.20 0.95
CA VAL A 23 4.75 -0.35 2.03
C VAL A 23 5.18 -0.96 3.35
N VAL A 24 5.94 -0.21 4.13
CA VAL A 24 6.42 -0.62 5.45
C VAL A 24 5.55 0.03 6.51
N GLU A 25 4.91 -0.81 7.31
CA GLU A 25 4.15 -0.41 8.49
C GLU A 25 5.02 -0.63 9.73
N ARG A 26 5.21 0.43 10.53
CA ARG A 26 6.06 0.36 11.73
C ARG A 26 5.58 -0.69 12.74
N ASP A 27 4.28 -0.94 12.80
CA ASP A 27 3.68 -1.93 13.71
C ASP A 27 3.83 -3.37 13.23
N CYS A 28 3.89 -3.62 11.92
CA CYS A 28 4.03 -4.98 11.39
C CYS A 28 5.48 -5.42 11.18
N ARG A 29 6.46 -4.49 11.09
CA ARG A 29 7.87 -4.77 10.72
C ARG A 29 8.03 -5.63 9.45
N ILE A 30 6.99 -5.72 8.63
CA ILE A 30 6.92 -6.54 7.43
C ILE A 30 6.74 -5.61 6.24
N GLU A 31 7.52 -5.86 5.20
CA GLU A 31 7.38 -5.20 3.91
C GLU A 31 6.17 -5.77 3.16
N LEU A 32 5.24 -4.90 2.78
CA LEU A 32 4.00 -5.29 2.11
C LEU A 32 4.02 -4.89 0.64
N THR A 33 3.87 -5.86 -0.25
CA THR A 33 3.67 -5.61 -1.67
C THR A 33 2.28 -5.02 -1.90
N THR A 34 2.23 -3.82 -2.45
CA THR A 34 0.99 -3.07 -2.66
C THR A 34 0.92 -2.53 -4.09
N THR A 35 -0.24 -2.69 -4.71
CA THR A 35 -0.66 -2.03 -5.95
C THR A 35 -1.85 -1.11 -5.68
N PRO A 36 -2.27 -0.24 -6.61
CA PRO A 36 -3.43 0.63 -6.40
C PRO A 36 -4.77 -0.12 -6.21
N GLU A 37 -4.79 -1.43 -6.45
CA GLU A 37 -5.96 -2.31 -6.38
C GLU A 37 -5.80 -3.51 -5.43
N SER A 38 -4.59 -3.82 -4.96
CA SER A 38 -4.30 -5.02 -4.17
C SER A 38 -3.21 -4.79 -3.13
N CYS A 39 -3.24 -5.54 -2.04
CA CYS A 39 -2.20 -5.50 -1.00
C CYS A 39 -2.00 -6.88 -0.37
N THR A 40 -0.77 -7.20 0.02
CA THR A 40 -0.47 -8.45 0.72
C THR A 40 -0.78 -8.41 2.23
N CYS A 41 -1.26 -7.28 2.76
CA CYS A 41 -1.57 -7.16 4.18
C CYS A 41 -2.73 -8.07 4.60
N CYS A 42 -2.68 -8.56 5.85
CA CYS A 42 -3.69 -9.44 6.41
C CYS A 42 -5.09 -8.83 6.31
N THR A 43 -5.24 -7.56 6.67
CA THR A 43 -6.52 -6.85 6.64
C THR A 43 -7.16 -6.90 5.24
N PHE A 44 -6.38 -6.64 4.18
CA PHE A 44 -6.87 -6.75 2.81
C PHE A 44 -7.24 -8.20 2.46
N ARG A 45 -6.34 -9.15 2.72
CA ARG A 45 -6.56 -10.57 2.39
C ARG A 45 -7.81 -11.15 3.06
N PHE A 46 -8.09 -10.75 4.29
CA PHE A 46 -9.29 -11.19 5.01
C PHE A 46 -10.55 -10.47 4.52
N ASN A 47 -10.52 -9.16 4.30
CA ASN A 47 -11.75 -8.41 3.99
C ASN A 47 -12.12 -8.41 2.51
N PHE A 48 -11.16 -8.51 1.59
CA PHE A 48 -11.40 -8.39 0.14
C PHE A 48 -12.42 -9.43 -0.37
N ARG A 49 -12.43 -10.63 0.22
CA ARG A 49 -13.38 -11.70 -0.14
C ARG A 49 -14.81 -11.43 0.33
N HIS A 50 -14.99 -10.66 1.40
CA HIS A 50 -16.28 -10.43 2.03
C HIS A 50 -16.86 -9.04 1.75
N LYS A 51 -16.02 -8.10 1.33
CA LYS A 51 -16.39 -6.71 1.07
C LYS A 51 -15.85 -6.28 -0.30
N PRO A 52 -16.66 -6.39 -1.36
CA PRO A 52 -16.29 -5.88 -2.67
C PRO A 52 -15.87 -4.42 -2.59
N GLY A 53 -14.70 -4.08 -3.13
CA GLY A 53 -14.16 -2.71 -3.10
C GLY A 53 -13.47 -2.31 -1.79
N PHE A 54 -13.24 -3.24 -0.86
CA PHE A 54 -12.44 -2.95 0.35
C PHE A 54 -11.03 -2.46 -0.02
N ARG A 55 -10.69 -1.26 0.46
CA ARG A 55 -9.34 -0.67 0.32
C ARG A 55 -8.71 -0.56 1.69
N CYS A 56 -7.58 -1.24 1.89
CA CYS A 56 -6.80 -1.07 3.12
C CYS A 56 -6.05 0.26 3.13
N ARG A 57 -5.57 0.67 4.31
CA ARG A 57 -4.75 1.87 4.50
C ARG A 57 -3.50 1.90 3.61
N HIS A 58 -2.91 0.74 3.30
CA HIS A 58 -1.71 0.65 2.45
C HIS A 58 -2.02 1.01 0.99
N ILE A 59 -3.14 0.52 0.46
CA ILE A 59 -3.62 0.90 -0.89
C ILE A 59 -3.91 2.40 -0.94
N ALA A 60 -4.57 2.93 0.10
CA ALA A 60 -4.84 4.37 0.18
C ALA A 60 -3.55 5.20 0.19
N ALA A 61 -2.54 4.81 0.97
CA ALA A 61 -1.25 5.48 1.01
C ALA A 61 -0.52 5.44 -0.35
N LEU A 62 -0.52 4.30 -1.03
CA LEU A 62 0.06 4.19 -2.36
C LEU A 62 -0.67 5.08 -3.38
N ARG A 63 -2.01 5.09 -3.37
CA ARG A 63 -2.79 5.95 -4.29
C ARG A 63 -2.50 7.43 -4.06
N GLN A 64 -2.34 7.86 -2.81
CA GLN A 64 -1.93 9.22 -2.48
C GLN A 64 -0.56 9.57 -3.06
N VAL A 65 0.43 8.68 -2.92
CA VAL A 65 1.79 8.88 -3.49
C VAL A 65 1.74 8.95 -5.01
N LEU A 66 0.88 8.14 -5.65
CA LEU A 66 0.72 8.12 -7.10
C LEU A 66 -0.20 9.22 -7.65
N GLY A 67 -0.85 10.02 -6.80
CA GLY A 67 -1.83 11.03 -7.21
C GLY A 67 -3.12 10.44 -7.81
N LEU A 68 -3.50 9.23 -7.41
CA LEU A 68 -4.70 8.53 -7.87
C LEU A 68 -5.90 8.81 -6.95
N PRO A 69 -7.12 8.95 -7.49
CA PRO A 69 -8.33 9.23 -6.72
C PRO A 69 -8.81 8.06 -5.85
#